data_AF-A0A401H577-F1
#
_entry.id   AF-A0A401H577-F1
#
_cell.length_a   1.000
_cell.length_b   1.000
_cell.length_c   1.000
_cell.angle_alpha   90.00
_cell.angle_beta   90.00
_cell.angle_gamma   90.00
#
_symmetry.space_group_name_H-M   'P 1'
#
loop_
_entity.id
_entity.type
_entity.pdbx_description
1 polymer ?
#
loop_
_entity_poly.entity_id
_entity_poly.type
_entity_poly.pdbx_seq_one_letter_code
_entity_poly.pdbx_strand_id
1 'polypeptide(L)'
;MQHPYETTDFLLLRAICIPSSCPSRKNVLTEFLAKPGREAQVGASSISALPLFLTPATLRPMTPSLGRDTMHQVAHGYSILLHKWIGVRRVPLHGSLLHGFFSNIRIRRNKTVLPLPPGPPAYPIIGHLRAFSFTRQPELFREWTAKYGDIFHLRILGRNIVILNSLQVATDLMDKRGAKYSDRPPGIMFQLMGWDANITFMEYGSRWKKHRKIFRTYFSEKECLTYRAQQTRAAHVLLKDLLLLPHDFAALALRFAMRSLLEITYGHEVHSDNDIYVKLTEDALHGVNEAKLGASLVDLFPFLAYLPHWLPGCSSLTAAARRWRPATRKVHDYPFNDVWKQVEAGIAQPSFLSSHLERFNLEDAKEYDLDDLKGAAATILAGKLSRLYVQLYPI
;
A
#
# COMPACT_ATOMS: atom_id res chain seq x y z
N MET A 1 32.27 -7.14 -12.87
CA MET A 1 31.22 -7.66 -11.97
C MET A 1 30.08 -6.66 -11.97
N GLN A 2 28.97 -7.02 -12.61
CA GLN A 2 27.78 -6.18 -12.72
C GLN A 2 27.14 -6.05 -11.34
N HIS A 3 27.01 -4.83 -10.85
CA HIS A 3 26.07 -4.50 -9.78
C HIS A 3 24.67 -4.39 -10.39
N PRO A 4 23.68 -5.21 -9.99
CA PRO A 4 22.29 -4.84 -10.15
C PRO A 4 21.83 -4.25 -8.82
N TYR A 5 22.01 -2.93 -8.66
CA TYR A 5 21.10 -2.17 -7.82
C TYR A 5 19.87 -1.86 -8.68
N GLU A 6 19.06 -2.89 -8.95
CA GLU A 6 17.68 -2.67 -9.38
C GLU A 6 16.85 -2.48 -8.12
N THR A 7 16.55 -1.21 -7.88
CA THR A 7 15.46 -0.67 -7.07
C THR A 7 14.37 -1.70 -6.76
N THR A 8 14.35 -2.14 -5.51
CA THR A 8 13.30 -2.98 -4.96
C THR A 8 12.04 -2.12 -4.82
N ASP A 9 11.23 -2.10 -5.88
CA ASP A 9 9.88 -1.56 -5.82
C ASP A 9 9.09 -2.30 -4.73
N PHE A 10 8.65 -1.58 -3.69
CA PHE A 10 7.44 -1.94 -2.98
C PHE A 10 6.26 -1.72 -3.93
N LEU A 11 6.15 -2.58 -4.94
CA LEU A 11 4.88 -2.90 -5.58
C LEU A 11 4.06 -3.63 -4.52
N LEU A 12 3.46 -2.86 -3.63
CA LEU A 12 2.31 -3.28 -2.85
C LEU A 12 1.29 -3.76 -3.87
N LEU A 13 1.29 -5.09 -4.03
CA LEU A 13 0.61 -5.86 -5.04
C LEU A 13 -0.70 -5.19 -5.46
N ARG A 14 -0.77 -4.77 -6.72
CA ARG A 14 -2.00 -4.81 -7.51
C ARG A 14 -2.35 -6.28 -7.78
N ALA A 15 -2.44 -7.08 -6.73
CA ALA A 15 -3.10 -8.36 -6.76
C ALA A 15 -4.60 -8.07 -6.81
N ILE A 16 -5.27 -8.67 -7.78
CA ILE A 16 -6.73 -8.71 -7.77
C ILE A 16 -7.10 -9.69 -6.64
N CYS A 17 -7.27 -9.15 -5.44
CA CYS A 17 -7.93 -9.86 -4.35
C CYS A 17 -9.42 -9.75 -4.60
N ILE A 18 -10.07 -10.88 -4.89
CA ILE A 18 -11.53 -10.93 -5.12
C ILE A 18 -12.21 -11.01 -3.74
N PRO A 19 -12.90 -9.96 -3.25
CA PRO A 19 -13.56 -9.99 -1.94
C PRO A 19 -14.78 -10.93 -1.94
N SER A 20 -15.07 -11.51 -0.78
CA SER A 20 -16.16 -12.47 -0.57
C SER A 20 -17.58 -11.90 -0.73
N SER A 21 -17.73 -10.58 -0.75
CA SER A 21 -19.00 -9.84 -0.81
C SER A 21 -19.40 -9.36 -2.21
N CYS A 22 -18.63 -9.64 -3.27
CA CYS A 22 -18.94 -9.19 -4.62
C CYS A 22 -20.16 -9.94 -5.22
N PRO A 23 -21.24 -9.26 -5.68
CA PRO A 23 -22.41 -9.89 -6.31
C PRO A 23 -22.08 -10.57 -7.66
N SER A 24 -20.88 -10.31 -8.21
CA SER A 24 -20.38 -10.80 -9.51
C SER A 24 -19.53 -12.08 -9.40
N ARG A 25 -19.77 -12.92 -8.39
CA ARG A 25 -19.03 -14.18 -8.14
C ARG A 25 -18.98 -15.13 -9.35
N LYS A 26 -19.86 -14.95 -10.34
CA LYS A 26 -20.01 -15.83 -11.51
C LYS A 26 -19.28 -15.36 -12.77
N ASN A 27 -18.83 -14.10 -12.86
CA ASN A 27 -18.33 -13.55 -14.12
C ASN A 27 -16.83 -13.22 -14.13
N VAL A 28 -16.21 -12.94 -12.98
CA VAL A 28 -14.80 -12.48 -12.92
C VAL A 28 -13.79 -13.64 -13.01
N LEU A 29 -14.15 -14.83 -12.54
CA LEU A 29 -13.29 -16.03 -12.59
C LEU A 29 -13.38 -16.78 -13.93
N THR A 30 -14.39 -16.46 -14.75
CA THR A 30 -14.81 -17.23 -15.94
C THR A 30 -14.31 -16.67 -17.27
N GLU A 31 -13.32 -15.77 -17.30
CA GLU A 31 -12.92 -15.09 -18.54
C GLU A 31 -11.43 -15.24 -18.90
N PHE A 32 -10.68 -16.11 -18.22
CA PHE A 32 -9.21 -16.18 -18.34
C PHE A 32 -8.68 -17.07 -19.47
N LEU A 33 -9.53 -17.75 -20.24
CA LEU A 33 -9.09 -18.62 -21.33
C LEU A 33 -9.98 -18.43 -22.57
N ALA A 34 -9.70 -17.38 -23.35
CA ALA A 34 -10.22 -17.24 -24.71
C ALA A 34 -9.17 -16.60 -25.65
N LYS A 35 -8.38 -17.51 -26.23
CA LYS A 35 -7.67 -17.51 -27.54
C LYS A 35 -6.19 -17.10 -27.66
N PRO A 36 -5.44 -17.78 -28.57
CA PRO A 36 -3.99 -17.74 -28.71
C PRO A 36 -3.50 -16.97 -29.96
N GLY A 37 -2.21 -16.61 -29.94
CA GLY A 37 -1.30 -16.61 -31.10
C GLY A 37 -1.46 -15.52 -32.15
N ARG A 38 -0.47 -14.62 -32.23
CA ARG A 38 0.11 -14.13 -33.49
C ARG A 38 1.48 -13.52 -33.23
N GLU A 39 2.47 -14.07 -33.93
CA GLU A 39 3.80 -13.50 -34.10
C GLU A 39 3.72 -12.13 -34.78
N ALA A 40 4.52 -11.17 -34.33
CA ALA A 40 4.85 -9.99 -35.09
C ALA A 40 6.31 -9.60 -34.81
N GLN A 41 7.14 -9.75 -35.84
CA GLN A 41 8.49 -9.21 -35.94
C GLN A 41 8.47 -7.69 -35.89
N VAL A 42 9.31 -7.08 -35.05
CA VAL A 42 9.89 -5.73 -35.21
C VAL A 42 11.24 -5.81 -34.49
N GLY A 43 12.40 -5.69 -35.13
CA GLY A 43 12.87 -4.53 -35.88
C GLY A 43 13.94 -3.86 -35.02
N ALA A 44 15.19 -4.27 -35.24
CA ALA A 44 16.35 -3.81 -34.49
C ALA A 44 16.76 -2.39 -34.91
N SER A 45 17.05 -1.54 -33.93
CA SER A 45 17.86 -0.32 -34.13
C SER A 45 18.55 0.10 -32.83
N SER A 46 19.85 -0.20 -32.79
CA SER A 46 20.99 0.64 -32.41
C SER A 46 20.89 1.54 -31.15
N ILE A 47 21.84 1.40 -30.22
CA ILE A 47 22.96 2.35 -30.05
C ILE A 47 23.94 1.84 -28.99
N SER A 48 25.20 1.94 -29.35
CA SER A 48 26.46 1.59 -28.69
C SER A 48 26.67 2.15 -27.28
N ALA A 49 27.18 1.30 -26.39
CA ALA A 49 27.86 1.69 -25.14
C ALA A 49 29.36 1.34 -25.24
N LEU A 50 30.24 2.28 -24.87
CA LEU A 50 31.64 2.03 -24.59
C LEU A 50 31.93 2.35 -23.10
N PRO A 51 32.77 1.57 -22.41
CA PRO A 51 32.90 1.59 -20.96
C PRO A 51 34.12 2.42 -20.50
N LEU A 52 34.08 2.92 -19.27
CA LEU A 52 35.31 3.30 -18.56
C LEU A 52 35.39 2.59 -17.20
N PHE A 53 36.48 1.84 -17.08
CA PHE A 53 37.02 1.18 -15.90
C PHE A 53 37.28 2.18 -14.78
N LEU A 54 37.03 1.78 -13.52
CA LEU A 54 37.92 2.05 -12.39
C LEU A 54 37.79 0.93 -11.34
N THR A 55 38.93 0.56 -10.79
CA THR A 55 39.28 -0.59 -9.94
C THR A 55 38.90 -0.41 -8.46
N PRO A 56 38.83 -1.51 -7.67
CA PRO A 56 38.33 -1.49 -6.30
C PRO A 56 39.44 -1.25 -5.27
N ALA A 57 39.19 -0.39 -4.28
CA ALA A 57 40.03 -0.27 -3.08
C ALA A 57 39.17 -0.41 -1.82
N THR A 58 39.29 -1.59 -1.21
CA THR A 58 39.28 -1.87 0.24
C THR A 58 38.33 -1.08 1.14
N LEU A 59 37.22 -1.71 1.55
CA LEU A 59 36.52 -1.40 2.79
C LEU A 59 36.29 -2.69 3.60
N ARG A 60 36.82 -2.71 4.83
CA ARG A 60 36.52 -3.72 5.86
C ARG A 60 35.04 -3.64 6.24
N PRO A 61 34.37 -4.76 6.55
CA PRO A 61 33.03 -4.73 7.09
C PRO A 61 33.07 -4.37 8.59
N MET A 62 32.41 -3.28 8.97
CA MET A 62 31.88 -3.12 10.32
C MET A 62 30.52 -3.82 10.38
N THR A 63 30.38 -4.72 11.34
CA THR A 63 29.17 -5.50 11.62
C THR A 63 28.09 -4.63 12.29
N PRO A 64 26.81 -4.76 11.91
CA PRO A 64 25.70 -4.46 12.80
C PRO A 64 25.06 -5.77 13.25
N SER A 65 25.42 -6.21 14.46
CA SER A 65 24.75 -7.27 15.20
C SER A 65 23.51 -6.69 15.91
N LEU A 66 22.43 -6.38 15.19
CA LEU A 66 21.14 -6.09 15.84
C LEU A 66 19.93 -6.17 14.87
N GLY A 67 19.81 -7.26 14.12
CA GLY A 67 18.66 -7.47 13.20
C GLY A 67 18.08 -8.89 13.19
N ARG A 68 18.69 -9.82 13.93
CA ARG A 68 18.23 -11.23 13.99
C ARG A 68 17.23 -11.50 15.11
N ASP A 69 17.28 -10.74 16.19
CA ASP A 69 16.54 -11.07 17.41
C ASP A 69 15.06 -10.66 17.38
N THR A 70 14.70 -9.61 16.65
CA THR A 70 13.31 -9.12 16.52
C THR A 70 12.48 -9.94 15.52
N MET A 71 13.10 -10.55 14.51
CA MET A 71 12.42 -11.41 13.52
C MET A 71 12.26 -12.85 14.01
N HIS A 72 13.20 -13.35 14.83
CA HIS A 72 12.95 -14.55 15.62
C HIS A 72 11.70 -14.36 16.50
N GLN A 73 11.44 -13.19 17.07
CA GLN A 73 10.21 -12.96 17.86
C GLN A 73 8.92 -13.01 17.02
N VAL A 74 8.94 -12.66 15.73
CA VAL A 74 7.75 -12.74 14.86
C VAL A 74 7.49 -14.19 14.42
N ALA A 75 8.52 -14.91 13.94
CA ALA A 75 8.41 -16.32 13.60
C ALA A 75 8.11 -17.19 14.85
N HIS A 76 8.70 -16.83 15.99
CA HIS A 76 8.42 -17.44 17.28
C HIS A 76 7.03 -17.04 17.79
N GLY A 77 6.52 -15.85 17.51
CA GLY A 77 5.14 -15.46 17.77
C GLY A 77 4.12 -16.32 17.01
N TYR A 78 4.38 -16.59 15.72
CA TYR A 78 3.57 -17.52 14.92
C TYR A 78 3.69 -18.98 15.41
N SER A 79 4.87 -19.40 15.86
CA SER A 79 5.13 -20.76 16.39
C SER A 79 4.59 -20.98 17.82
N ILE A 80 4.69 -19.99 18.71
CA ILE A 80 4.18 -20.01 20.08
C ILE A 80 2.66 -19.99 20.08
N LEU A 81 2.03 -19.24 19.16
CA LEU A 81 0.57 -19.26 19.00
C LEU A 81 0.09 -20.63 18.46
N LEU A 82 0.82 -21.25 17.53
CA LEU A 82 0.53 -22.61 17.06
C LEU A 82 0.72 -23.67 18.16
N HIS A 83 1.79 -23.60 18.96
CA HIS A 83 2.03 -24.52 20.08
C HIS A 83 1.07 -24.30 21.26
N LYS A 84 0.67 -23.06 21.55
CA LYS A 84 -0.35 -22.77 22.58
C LYS A 84 -1.76 -23.16 22.13
N TRP A 85 -2.08 -23.08 20.85
CA TRP A 85 -3.37 -23.53 20.31
C TRP A 85 -3.49 -25.07 20.32
N ILE A 86 -2.38 -25.79 20.09
CA ILE A 86 -2.32 -27.25 20.24
C ILE A 86 -2.27 -27.68 21.73
N GLY A 87 -1.83 -26.79 22.62
CA GLY A 87 -1.63 -27.06 24.06
C GLY A 87 -2.83 -26.80 24.99
N VAL A 88 -4.01 -26.41 24.48
CA VAL A 88 -5.20 -26.28 25.33
C VAL A 88 -5.75 -27.68 25.63
N ARG A 89 -5.42 -28.15 26.84
CA ARG A 89 -5.96 -29.29 27.61
C ARG A 89 -7.05 -30.13 26.92
N ARG A 90 -6.71 -31.41 26.72
CA ARG A 90 -7.66 -32.53 26.58
C ARG A 90 -8.72 -32.44 27.67
N VAL A 91 -9.96 -32.16 27.28
CA VAL A 91 -11.15 -32.48 28.08
C VAL A 91 -11.49 -33.95 27.78
N PRO A 92 -11.64 -34.84 28.79
CA PRO A 92 -12.05 -36.21 28.54
C PRO A 92 -13.55 -36.18 28.17
N LEU A 93 -13.84 -36.19 26.87
CA LEU A 93 -15.18 -36.50 26.38
C LEU A 93 -15.40 -37.99 26.60
N HIS A 94 -16.26 -38.30 27.58
CA HIS A 94 -16.84 -39.63 27.73
C HIS A 94 -17.45 -40.07 26.40
N GLY A 95 -17.11 -41.30 26.02
CA GLY A 95 -17.58 -41.94 24.80
C GLY A 95 -19.09 -42.13 24.77
N SER A 96 -19.55 -42.41 23.55
CA SER A 96 -20.93 -42.68 23.11
C SER A 96 -21.66 -41.46 22.58
N LEU A 97 -21.46 -41.21 21.28
CA LEU A 97 -22.51 -41.06 20.25
C LEU A 97 -21.82 -40.67 18.92
N LEU A 98 -21.03 -41.58 18.36
CA LEU A 98 -20.54 -41.52 16.97
C LEU A 98 -21.25 -42.62 16.17
N HIS A 99 -22.46 -42.31 15.70
CA HIS A 99 -22.99 -42.96 14.51
C HIS A 99 -24.05 -42.05 13.89
N GLY A 100 -23.74 -41.48 12.72
CA GLY A 100 -24.75 -40.90 11.83
C GLY A 100 -24.75 -39.38 11.65
N PHE A 101 -23.63 -38.75 11.27
CA PHE A 101 -23.67 -37.41 10.64
C PHE A 101 -22.62 -37.21 9.53
N PHE A 102 -22.31 -38.27 8.79
CA PHE A 102 -21.63 -38.18 7.48
C PHE A 102 -22.54 -38.71 6.37
N SER A 103 -23.76 -38.19 6.27
CA SER A 103 -24.61 -38.38 5.10
C SER A 103 -24.71 -37.08 4.31
N ASN A 104 -23.94 -37.04 3.22
CA ASN A 104 -24.26 -36.30 2.00
C ASN A 104 -24.54 -34.78 2.12
N ILE A 105 -23.51 -34.00 2.46
CA ILE A 105 -23.39 -32.68 1.83
C ILE A 105 -22.91 -32.92 0.39
N ARG A 106 -23.85 -33.30 -0.49
CA ARG A 106 -23.67 -33.16 -1.93
C ARG A 106 -23.62 -31.66 -2.21
N ILE A 107 -22.43 -31.08 -2.21
CA ILE A 107 -22.20 -29.77 -2.82
C ILE A 107 -22.62 -29.93 -4.28
N ARG A 108 -23.81 -29.44 -4.62
CA ARG A 108 -24.25 -29.27 -6.01
C ARG A 108 -23.24 -28.36 -6.69
N ARG A 109 -22.20 -28.93 -7.30
CA ARG A 109 -21.37 -28.24 -8.27
C ARG A 109 -22.19 -28.11 -9.54
N ASN A 110 -22.98 -27.04 -9.60
CA ASN A 110 -23.59 -26.62 -10.85
C ASN A 110 -23.25 -25.16 -11.15
N LYS A 111 -22.26 -24.99 -12.01
CA LYS A 111 -22.01 -23.94 -13.02
C LYS A 111 -20.59 -24.16 -13.54
N THR A 112 -20.40 -23.98 -14.84
CA THR A 112 -19.12 -24.04 -15.56
C THR A 112 -18.13 -23.04 -14.97
N VAL A 113 -17.41 -23.44 -13.91
CA VAL A 113 -16.32 -22.65 -13.35
C VAL A 113 -15.11 -22.93 -14.22
N LEU A 114 -14.65 -21.93 -14.98
CA LEU A 114 -13.38 -22.04 -15.67
C LEU A 114 -12.27 -22.35 -14.65
N PRO A 115 -11.25 -23.12 -15.05
CA PRO A 115 -10.12 -23.37 -14.18
C PRO A 115 -9.47 -22.04 -13.78
N LEU A 116 -9.02 -21.96 -12.53
CA LEU A 116 -8.18 -20.86 -12.07
C LEU A 116 -6.87 -20.85 -12.88
N PRO A 117 -6.18 -19.71 -12.96
CA PRO A 117 -4.82 -19.67 -13.49
C PRO A 117 -3.93 -20.72 -12.80
N PRO A 118 -2.89 -21.22 -13.48
CA PRO A 118 -1.94 -22.17 -12.89
C PRO A 118 -1.27 -21.57 -11.65
N GLY A 119 -0.70 -22.41 -10.80
CA GLY A 119 -0.01 -21.94 -9.61
C GLY A 119 0.75 -23.07 -8.90
N PRO A 120 1.55 -22.71 -7.88
CA PRO A 120 2.26 -23.71 -7.09
C PRO A 120 1.32 -24.69 -6.39
N PRO A 121 1.82 -25.86 -5.96
CA PRO A 121 1.03 -26.79 -5.15
C PRO A 121 0.56 -26.12 -3.85
N ALA A 122 -0.74 -26.18 -3.59
CA ALA A 122 -1.35 -25.58 -2.42
C ALA A 122 -1.64 -26.64 -1.35
N TYR A 123 -1.32 -26.35 -0.09
CA TYR A 123 -1.73 -27.18 1.04
C TYR A 123 -3.24 -27.03 1.32
N PRO A 124 -3.89 -28.05 1.90
CA PRO A 124 -5.24 -27.91 2.44
C PRO A 124 -5.29 -26.78 3.49
N ILE A 125 -6.37 -26.00 3.49
CA ILE A 125 -6.66 -24.91 4.44
C ILE A 125 -5.71 -23.70 4.32
N ILE A 126 -4.41 -23.86 4.55
CA ILE A 126 -3.43 -22.76 4.56
C ILE A 126 -3.04 -22.28 3.16
N GLY A 127 -3.26 -23.10 2.13
CA GLY A 127 -2.90 -22.79 0.75
C GLY A 127 -1.40 -22.71 0.54
N HIS A 128 -0.90 -21.58 0.06
CA HIS A 128 0.48 -21.34 -0.36
C HIS A 128 1.30 -20.64 0.72
N LEU A 129 0.76 -20.43 1.92
CA LEU A 129 1.41 -19.65 2.97
C LEU A 129 2.84 -20.13 3.29
N ARG A 130 3.10 -21.44 3.23
CA ARG A 130 4.45 -22.02 3.46
C ARG A 130 5.44 -21.77 2.31
N ALA A 131 4.93 -21.70 1.08
CA ALA A 131 5.75 -21.46 -0.10
C ALA A 131 5.92 -19.97 -0.39
N PHE A 132 5.08 -19.13 0.21
CA PHE A 132 5.07 -17.68 0.02
C PHE A 132 6.10 -17.01 0.94
N SER A 133 6.99 -16.20 0.36
CA SER A 133 7.90 -15.35 1.11
C SER A 133 7.36 -13.93 1.18
N PHE A 134 7.20 -13.38 2.39
CA PHE A 134 6.77 -11.99 2.57
C PHE A 134 7.91 -10.97 2.35
N THR A 135 9.18 -11.40 2.39
CA THR A 135 10.35 -10.52 2.29
C THR A 135 11.00 -10.53 0.91
N ARG A 136 10.82 -11.61 0.15
CA ARG A 136 11.42 -11.81 -1.18
C ARG A 136 10.35 -12.03 -2.26
N GLN A 137 9.27 -11.24 -2.17
CA GLN A 137 8.13 -11.36 -3.07
C GLN A 137 8.52 -11.16 -4.54
N PRO A 138 9.31 -10.12 -4.93
CA PRO A 138 9.66 -9.90 -6.33
C PRO A 138 10.47 -11.07 -6.92
N GLU A 139 11.45 -11.59 -6.18
CA GLU A 139 12.27 -12.72 -6.64
C GLU A 139 11.41 -13.97 -6.79
N LEU A 140 10.57 -14.26 -5.80
CA LEU A 140 9.68 -15.41 -5.81
C LEU A 140 8.68 -15.35 -6.98
N PHE A 141 8.10 -14.18 -7.25
CA PHE A 141 7.18 -14.00 -8.38
C PHE A 141 7.89 -14.16 -9.71
N ARG A 142 9.12 -13.67 -9.85
CA ARG A 142 9.92 -13.89 -11.06
C ARG A 142 10.20 -15.37 -11.30
N GLU A 143 10.59 -16.11 -10.25
CA GLU A 143 10.80 -17.56 -10.33
C GLU A 143 9.51 -18.31 -10.70
N TRP A 144 8.38 -17.91 -10.12
CA TRP A 144 7.09 -18.52 -10.40
C TRP A 144 6.53 -18.16 -11.77
N THR A 145 6.80 -16.97 -12.30
CA THR A 145 6.44 -16.62 -13.67
C THR A 145 7.17 -17.50 -14.67
N ALA A 146 8.45 -17.80 -14.46
CA ALA A 146 9.18 -18.72 -15.32
C ALA A 146 8.57 -20.14 -15.33
N LYS A 147 7.87 -20.54 -14.26
CA LYS A 147 7.28 -21.88 -14.10
C LYS A 147 5.81 -21.99 -14.46
N TYR A 148 5.02 -20.96 -14.16
CA TYR A 148 3.55 -20.97 -14.29
C TYR A 148 3.03 -19.98 -15.33
N GLY A 149 3.90 -19.15 -15.91
CA GLY A 149 3.57 -18.16 -16.92
C GLY A 149 3.23 -16.77 -16.37
N ASP A 150 2.82 -15.90 -17.28
CA ASP A 150 2.58 -14.46 -17.03
C ASP A 150 1.41 -14.16 -16.09
N ILE A 151 0.53 -15.14 -15.87
CA ILE A 151 -0.58 -15.07 -14.94
C ILE A 151 -0.63 -16.34 -14.10
N PHE A 152 -0.56 -16.20 -12.78
CA PHE A 152 -0.65 -17.33 -11.88
C PHE A 152 -1.47 -17.00 -10.63
N HIS A 153 -1.97 -18.07 -10.00
CA HIS A 153 -2.87 -18.01 -8.85
C HIS A 153 -2.16 -18.45 -7.58
N LEU A 154 -2.46 -17.73 -6.50
CA LEU A 154 -2.13 -18.11 -5.14
C LEU A 154 -3.38 -18.09 -4.29
N ARG A 155 -3.35 -18.94 -3.28
CA ARG A 155 -4.34 -19.02 -2.21
C ARG A 155 -3.62 -18.87 -0.87
N ILE A 156 -3.88 -17.82 -0.12
CA ILE A 156 -3.28 -17.62 1.21
C ILE A 156 -4.43 -17.52 2.21
N LEU A 157 -4.52 -18.48 3.15
CA LEU A 157 -5.53 -18.48 4.23
C LEU A 157 -6.97 -18.25 3.71
N GLY A 158 -7.33 -18.93 2.61
CA GLY A 158 -8.65 -18.82 1.98
C GLY A 158 -8.84 -17.65 1.00
N ARG A 159 -7.88 -16.71 0.90
CA ARG A 159 -7.92 -15.62 -0.07
C ARG A 159 -7.30 -16.03 -1.39
N ASN A 160 -7.99 -15.74 -2.49
CA ASN A 160 -7.44 -15.90 -3.83
C ASN A 160 -6.72 -14.64 -4.26
N ILE A 161 -5.50 -14.80 -4.72
CA ILE A 161 -4.58 -13.76 -5.15
C ILE A 161 -4.17 -14.14 -6.57
N VAL A 162 -4.41 -13.27 -7.54
CA VAL A 162 -3.95 -13.45 -8.92
C VAL A 162 -2.78 -12.50 -9.14
N ILE A 163 -1.65 -13.06 -9.56
CA ILE A 163 -0.42 -12.32 -9.86
C ILE A 163 -0.33 -12.12 -11.37
N LEU A 164 -0.03 -10.88 -11.78
CA LEU A 164 0.13 -10.48 -13.18
C LEU A 164 1.59 -10.06 -13.38
N ASN A 165 2.32 -10.75 -14.25
CA ASN A 165 3.76 -10.53 -14.45
C ASN A 165 4.14 -10.16 -15.89
N SER A 166 3.17 -9.72 -16.69
CA SER A 166 3.37 -9.22 -18.06
C SER A 166 2.65 -7.89 -18.24
N LEU A 167 3.30 -6.96 -18.94
CA LEU A 167 2.72 -5.67 -19.31
C LEU A 167 1.42 -5.84 -20.09
N GLN A 168 1.37 -6.81 -20.99
CA GLN A 168 0.18 -7.06 -21.81
C GLN A 168 -1.01 -7.49 -20.93
N VAL A 169 -0.80 -8.47 -20.05
CA VAL A 169 -1.83 -8.96 -19.12
C VAL A 169 -2.28 -7.85 -18.18
N ALA A 170 -1.34 -7.08 -17.63
CA ALA A 170 -1.64 -5.94 -16.77
C ALA A 170 -2.47 -4.87 -17.50
N THR A 171 -2.13 -4.55 -18.75
CA THR A 171 -2.90 -3.60 -19.58
C THR A 171 -4.30 -4.12 -19.87
N ASP A 172 -4.42 -5.38 -20.27
CA ASP A 172 -5.71 -5.98 -20.63
C ASP A 172 -6.67 -6.08 -19.44
N LEU A 173 -6.16 -6.33 -18.24
CA LEU A 173 -6.98 -6.45 -17.02
C LEU A 173 -7.16 -5.10 -16.34
N MET A 174 -6.07 -4.40 -16.03
CA MET A 174 -6.11 -3.23 -15.16
C MET A 174 -6.50 -1.94 -15.87
N ASP A 175 -6.21 -1.82 -17.17
CA ASP A 175 -6.49 -0.62 -17.95
C ASP A 175 -7.78 -0.80 -18.77
N LYS A 176 -7.75 -1.67 -19.79
CA LYS A 176 -8.90 -1.93 -20.68
C LYS A 176 -10.15 -2.41 -19.94
N ARG A 177 -9.97 -3.18 -18.86
CA ARG A 177 -11.04 -3.71 -18.01
C ARG A 177 -11.02 -3.10 -16.60
N GLY A 178 -10.40 -1.93 -16.43
CA GLY A 178 -10.17 -1.31 -15.12
C GLY A 178 -11.43 -1.19 -14.27
N ALA A 179 -12.60 -0.89 -14.86
CA ALA A 179 -13.86 -0.80 -14.11
C ALA A 179 -14.25 -2.10 -13.36
N LYS A 180 -13.80 -3.28 -13.82
CA LYS A 180 -14.02 -4.57 -13.16
C LYS A 180 -13.03 -4.84 -12.02
N TYR A 181 -11.83 -4.25 -12.08
CA TYR A 181 -10.69 -4.61 -11.21
C TYR A 181 -10.15 -3.41 -10.41
N SER A 182 -10.83 -2.28 -10.42
CA SER A 182 -10.40 -1.05 -9.72
C SER A 182 -10.66 -1.08 -8.23
N ASP A 183 -11.43 -2.05 -7.74
CA ASP A 183 -11.77 -2.15 -6.32
C ASP A 183 -10.55 -2.50 -5.45
N ARG A 184 -10.69 -2.30 -4.13
CA ARG A 184 -9.63 -2.56 -3.16
C ARG A 184 -10.15 -3.52 -2.09
N PRO A 185 -9.33 -4.47 -1.63
CA PRO A 185 -9.65 -5.24 -0.44
C PRO A 185 -9.80 -4.30 0.77
N PRO A 186 -10.69 -4.61 1.72
CA PRO A 186 -10.84 -3.79 2.92
C PRO A 186 -9.52 -3.68 3.68
N GLY A 187 -9.03 -2.45 3.87
CA GLY A 187 -7.89 -2.13 4.74
C GLY A 187 -8.36 -1.82 6.16
N ILE A 188 -8.83 -2.84 6.88
CA ILE A 188 -9.44 -2.68 8.21
C ILE A 188 -8.46 -2.04 9.19
N MET A 189 -7.19 -2.43 9.18
CA MET A 189 -6.17 -1.81 10.03
C MET A 189 -6.09 -0.29 9.79
N PHE A 190 -6.16 0.13 8.53
CA PHE A 190 -6.08 1.54 8.13
C PHE A 190 -7.36 2.30 8.46
N GLN A 191 -8.52 1.68 8.31
CA GLN A 191 -9.78 2.24 8.78
C GLN A 191 -9.75 2.47 10.31
N LEU A 192 -9.23 1.51 11.08
CA LEU A 192 -9.06 1.65 12.52
C LEU A 192 -8.04 2.74 12.90
N MET A 193 -7.05 3.01 12.06
CA MET A 193 -6.13 4.15 12.22
C MET A 193 -6.78 5.50 11.88
N GLY A 194 -7.87 5.53 11.11
CA GLY A 194 -8.52 6.75 10.66
C GLY A 194 -8.08 7.23 9.26
N TRP A 195 -7.72 6.29 8.38
CA TRP A 195 -7.41 6.56 6.97
C TRP A 195 -8.59 6.29 6.03
N ASP A 196 -9.84 6.35 6.52
CA ASP A 196 -11.03 6.01 5.74
C ASP A 196 -11.32 7.00 4.60
N ALA A 197 -10.94 8.28 4.76
CA ALA A 197 -11.02 9.30 3.73
C ALA A 197 -9.81 9.33 2.77
N ASN A 198 -8.96 8.29 2.76
CA ASN A 198 -7.78 8.23 1.90
C ASN A 198 -8.06 7.45 0.60
N ILE A 199 -7.96 8.12 -0.56
CA ILE A 199 -8.26 7.53 -1.88
C ILE A 199 -7.41 6.28 -2.19
N THR A 200 -6.23 6.11 -1.58
CA THR A 200 -5.36 4.95 -1.82
C THR A 200 -5.89 3.67 -1.19
N PHE A 201 -6.63 3.77 -0.09
CA PHE A 201 -7.17 2.63 0.68
C PHE A 201 -8.70 2.50 0.55
N MET A 202 -9.34 3.46 -0.11
CA MET A 202 -10.78 3.52 -0.29
C MET A 202 -11.26 2.50 -1.34
N GLU A 203 -12.37 1.84 -1.03
CA GLU A 203 -13.08 0.96 -1.97
C GLU A 203 -13.61 1.74 -3.17
N TYR A 204 -13.71 1.08 -4.32
CA TYR A 204 -14.18 1.73 -5.53
C TYR A 204 -15.68 2.05 -5.41
N GLY A 205 -16.03 3.33 -5.44
CA GLY A 205 -17.41 3.79 -5.28
C GLY A 205 -17.59 5.27 -5.58
N SER A 206 -18.74 5.82 -5.19
CA SER A 206 -19.05 7.24 -5.36
C SER A 206 -18.06 8.14 -4.61
N ARG A 207 -17.73 7.80 -3.36
CA ARG A 207 -16.72 8.53 -2.54
C ARG A 207 -15.35 8.53 -3.22
N TRP A 208 -14.89 7.38 -3.73
CA TRP A 208 -13.62 7.29 -4.47
C TRP A 208 -13.63 8.15 -5.74
N LYS A 209 -14.73 8.14 -6.50
CA LYS A 209 -14.87 8.97 -7.71
C LYS A 209 -14.81 10.47 -7.40
N LYS A 210 -15.39 10.90 -6.28
CA LYS A 210 -15.30 12.29 -5.80
C LYS A 210 -13.85 12.68 -5.53
N HIS A 211 -13.14 11.89 -4.71
CA HIS A 211 -11.72 12.11 -4.47
C HIS A 211 -10.93 12.11 -5.78
N ARG A 212 -11.16 11.14 -6.67
CA ARG A 212 -10.46 11.08 -7.96
C ARG A 212 -10.70 12.32 -8.83
N LYS A 213 -11.90 12.92 -8.78
CA LYS A 213 -12.22 14.18 -9.46
C LYS A 213 -11.35 15.31 -8.91
N ILE A 214 -11.28 15.47 -7.58
CA ILE A 214 -10.42 16.45 -6.91
C ILE A 214 -8.97 16.32 -7.40
N PHE A 215 -8.39 15.11 -7.31
CA PHE A 215 -7.02 14.87 -7.73
C PHE A 215 -6.80 15.15 -9.22
N ARG A 216 -7.75 14.80 -10.09
CA ARG A 216 -7.64 15.06 -11.54
C ARG A 216 -7.64 16.56 -11.86
N THR A 217 -8.40 17.36 -11.11
CA THR A 217 -8.43 18.81 -11.29
C THR A 217 -7.08 19.41 -10.94
N TYR A 218 -6.55 19.10 -9.75
CA TYR A 218 -5.33 19.75 -9.21
C TYR A 218 -4.01 19.16 -9.72
N PHE A 219 -4.01 17.89 -10.12
CA PHE A 219 -2.84 17.25 -10.73
C PHE A 219 -3.05 17.01 -12.23
N SER A 220 -3.80 17.90 -12.89
CA SER A 220 -3.83 17.94 -14.35
C SER A 220 -2.48 18.43 -14.89
N GLU A 221 -2.17 18.10 -16.14
CA GLU A 221 -0.92 18.55 -16.78
C GLU A 221 -0.79 20.08 -16.75
N LYS A 222 -1.90 20.79 -17.00
CA LYS A 222 -1.97 22.25 -16.96
C LYS A 222 -1.69 22.79 -15.55
N GLU A 223 -2.37 22.27 -14.53
CA GLU A 223 -2.20 22.75 -13.15
C GLU A 223 -0.80 22.47 -12.62
N CYS A 224 -0.18 21.34 -12.98
CA CYS A 224 1.18 21.01 -12.59
C CYS A 224 2.22 22.06 -13.05
N LEU A 225 1.96 22.77 -14.16
CA LEU A 225 2.84 23.84 -14.63
C LEU A 225 2.84 25.05 -13.70
N THR A 226 1.73 25.31 -13.00
CA THR A 226 1.62 26.43 -12.06
C THR A 226 2.48 26.22 -10.81
N TYR A 227 2.81 24.97 -10.48
CA TYR A 227 3.62 24.60 -9.32
C TYR A 227 5.13 24.75 -9.54
N ARG A 228 5.57 25.14 -10.75
CA ARG A 228 6.99 25.23 -11.10
C ARG A 228 7.74 26.24 -10.25
N ALA A 229 7.10 27.33 -9.84
CA ALA A 229 7.75 28.35 -9.01
C ALA A 229 8.11 27.80 -7.62
N GLN A 230 7.15 27.12 -6.98
CA GLN A 230 7.31 26.42 -5.71
C GLN A 230 8.40 25.33 -5.81
N GLN A 231 8.31 24.49 -6.85
CA GLN A 231 9.31 23.43 -7.09
C GLN A 231 10.70 24.01 -7.34
N THR A 232 10.82 25.12 -8.06
CA THR A 232 12.11 25.79 -8.30
C THR A 232 12.71 26.32 -7.01
N ARG A 233 11.91 26.95 -6.14
CA ARG A 233 12.36 27.39 -4.81
C ARG A 233 12.86 26.22 -3.99
N ALA A 234 12.07 25.15 -3.87
CA ALA A 234 12.46 23.95 -3.14
C ALA A 234 13.74 23.31 -3.74
N ALA A 235 13.91 23.33 -5.06
CA ALA A 235 15.08 22.79 -5.74
C ALA A 235 16.35 23.60 -5.45
N HIS A 236 16.27 24.94 -5.38
CA HIS A 236 17.41 25.76 -4.97
C HIS A 236 17.88 25.42 -3.56
N VAL A 237 16.95 25.16 -2.62
CA VAL A 237 17.32 24.75 -1.26
C VAL A 237 17.95 23.35 -1.26
N LEU A 238 17.39 22.41 -2.03
CA LEU A 238 17.99 21.08 -2.21
C LEU A 238 19.43 21.16 -2.72
N LEU A 239 19.69 21.97 -3.75
CA LEU A 239 21.02 22.12 -4.32
C LEU A 239 22.00 22.74 -3.30
N LYS A 240 21.55 23.72 -2.53
CA LYS A 240 22.36 24.31 -1.44
C LYS A 240 22.68 23.27 -0.36
N ASP A 241 21.69 22.49 0.07
CA ASP A 241 21.88 21.46 1.08
C ASP A 241 22.82 20.34 0.59
N LEU A 242 22.73 19.96 -0.69
CA LEU A 242 23.60 18.95 -1.32
C LEU A 242 25.07 19.39 -1.40
N LEU A 243 25.34 20.69 -1.56
CA LEU A 243 26.70 21.21 -1.52
C LEU A 243 27.35 21.04 -0.13
N LEU A 244 26.55 21.02 0.93
CA LEU A 244 27.01 20.87 2.31
C LEU A 244 27.03 19.40 2.76
N LEU A 245 26.04 18.62 2.32
CA LEU A 245 25.79 17.24 2.75
C LEU A 245 25.57 16.31 1.53
N PRO A 246 26.58 16.11 0.67
CA PRO A 246 26.42 15.35 -0.58
C PRO A 246 26.08 13.88 -0.37
N HIS A 247 26.43 13.32 0.80
CA HIS A 247 26.19 11.92 1.14
C HIS A 247 24.73 11.63 1.54
N ASP A 248 23.95 12.67 1.89
CA ASP A 248 22.58 12.52 2.38
C ASP A 248 21.52 12.77 1.28
N PHE A 249 21.86 12.49 0.01
CA PHE A 249 21.04 12.79 -1.15
C PHE A 249 19.57 12.36 -1.00
N ALA A 250 19.33 11.15 -0.52
CA ALA A 250 17.99 10.62 -0.45
C ALA A 250 17.14 11.35 0.62
N ALA A 251 17.71 11.68 1.78
CA ALA A 251 17.02 12.44 2.83
C ALA A 251 16.69 13.85 2.34
N LEU A 252 17.63 14.47 1.64
CA LEU A 252 17.44 15.78 1.02
C LEU A 252 16.39 15.75 -0.11
N ALA A 253 16.34 14.68 -0.92
CA ALA A 253 15.32 14.48 -1.94
C ALA A 253 13.92 14.30 -1.34
N LEU A 254 13.81 13.56 -0.23
CA LEU A 254 12.57 13.47 0.54
C LEU A 254 12.15 14.84 1.07
N ARG A 255 13.09 15.60 1.64
CA ARG A 255 12.84 16.98 2.12
C ARG A 255 12.37 17.90 1.00
N PHE A 256 12.98 17.84 -0.18
CA PHE A 256 12.53 18.56 -1.36
C PHE A 256 11.08 18.23 -1.73
N ALA A 257 10.73 16.94 -1.73
CA ALA A 257 9.37 16.50 -2.01
C ALA A 257 8.39 17.00 -0.94
N MET A 258 8.75 16.92 0.34
CA MET A 258 7.93 17.42 1.46
C MET A 258 7.67 18.92 1.33
N ARG A 259 8.74 19.72 1.13
CA ARG A 259 8.66 21.18 0.94
C ARG A 259 7.70 21.54 -0.18
N SER A 260 7.91 20.93 -1.35
CA SER A 260 7.09 21.20 -2.53
C SER A 260 5.61 20.85 -2.28
N LEU A 261 5.34 19.71 -1.65
CA LEU A 261 3.96 19.25 -1.41
C LEU A 261 3.25 20.05 -0.33
N LEU A 262 3.94 20.43 0.75
CA LEU A 262 3.36 21.24 1.83
C LEU A 262 2.98 22.63 1.32
N GLU A 263 3.82 23.23 0.48
CA GLU A 263 3.54 24.50 -0.14
C GLU A 263 2.37 24.41 -1.13
N ILE A 264 2.36 23.39 -2.00
CA ILE A 264 1.24 23.20 -2.96
C ILE A 264 -0.09 22.88 -2.24
N THR A 265 -0.03 22.07 -1.18
CA THR A 265 -1.25 21.53 -0.54
C THR A 265 -1.85 22.52 0.46
N TYR A 266 -1.01 23.13 1.29
CA TYR A 266 -1.43 23.96 2.43
C TYR A 266 -0.96 25.41 2.32
N GLY A 267 -0.13 25.76 1.34
CA GLY A 267 0.47 27.08 1.25
C GLY A 267 1.55 27.32 2.31
N HIS A 268 2.05 26.24 2.92
CA HIS A 268 2.99 26.31 4.04
C HIS A 268 4.44 26.16 3.57
N GLU A 269 5.26 27.17 3.86
CA GLU A 269 6.67 27.18 3.50
C GLU A 269 7.53 26.60 4.65
N VAL A 270 8.29 25.54 4.37
CA VAL A 270 9.05 24.82 5.39
C VAL A 270 10.47 25.37 5.50
N HIS A 271 10.71 26.13 6.57
CA HIS A 271 12.00 26.79 6.82
C HIS A 271 12.97 25.97 7.67
N SER A 272 12.49 24.98 8.44
CA SER A 272 13.31 24.20 9.38
C SER A 272 12.97 22.72 9.34
N ASP A 273 13.92 21.88 9.78
CA ASP A 273 13.68 20.43 9.99
C ASP A 273 12.77 20.15 11.20
N ASN A 274 12.64 21.12 12.10
CA ASN A 274 11.78 20.99 13.27
C ASN A 274 10.32 21.40 13.00
N ASP A 275 9.95 21.62 11.74
CA ASP A 275 8.61 22.02 11.32
C ASP A 275 7.55 20.98 11.74
N ILE A 276 6.45 21.48 12.30
CA ILE A 276 5.36 20.63 12.79
C ILE A 276 4.69 19.84 11.66
N TYR A 277 4.54 20.41 10.47
CA TYR A 277 3.94 19.71 9.32
C TYR A 277 4.81 18.53 8.91
N VAL A 278 6.13 18.70 8.90
CA VAL A 278 7.09 17.64 8.60
C VAL A 278 6.97 16.51 9.62
N LYS A 279 7.03 16.82 10.92
CA LYS A 279 6.92 15.82 11.99
C LYS A 279 5.62 15.03 11.94
N LEU A 280 4.49 15.72 11.74
CA LEU A 280 3.18 15.06 11.62
C LEU A 280 3.14 14.09 10.45
N THR A 281 3.80 14.44 9.35
CA THR A 281 3.90 13.60 8.16
C THR A 281 4.77 12.37 8.41
N GLU A 282 5.93 12.55 9.03
CA GLU A 282 6.85 11.47 9.39
C GLU A 282 6.19 10.47 10.36
N ASP A 283 5.52 10.96 11.41
CA ASP A 283 4.77 10.13 12.35
C ASP A 283 3.68 9.32 11.65
N ALA A 284 2.94 9.96 10.75
CA ALA A 284 1.89 9.29 9.97
C ALA A 284 2.47 8.20 9.05
N LEU A 285 3.58 8.47 8.37
CA LEU A 285 4.27 7.50 7.50
C LEU A 285 4.84 6.32 8.31
N HIS A 286 5.44 6.59 9.46
CA HIS A 286 5.93 5.55 10.35
C HIS A 286 4.77 4.63 10.81
N GLY A 287 3.62 5.22 11.15
CA GLY A 287 2.42 4.47 11.50
C GLY A 287 1.90 3.59 10.35
N VAL A 288 1.90 4.10 9.12
CA VAL A 288 1.52 3.34 7.92
C VAL A 288 2.45 2.14 7.70
N ASN A 289 3.75 2.31 7.89
CA ASN A 289 4.74 1.24 7.77
C ASN A 289 4.57 0.16 8.85
N GLU A 290 4.36 0.56 10.12
CA GLU A 290 4.13 -0.38 11.23
C GLU A 290 2.83 -1.18 11.05
N ALA A 291 1.80 -0.57 10.45
CA ALA A 291 0.50 -1.19 10.24
C ALA A 291 0.47 -2.29 9.17
N LYS A 292 1.48 -2.36 8.29
CA LYS A 292 1.64 -3.40 7.25
C LYS A 292 0.38 -3.65 6.42
N LEU A 293 0.05 -2.68 5.57
CA LEU A 293 -1.15 -2.71 4.72
C LEU A 293 -1.38 -4.06 4.03
N GLY A 294 -2.57 -4.64 4.26
CA GLY A 294 -3.00 -5.87 3.59
C GLY A 294 -2.32 -7.14 4.08
N ALA A 295 -1.34 -7.03 4.98
CA ALA A 295 -0.64 -8.14 5.61
C ALA A 295 -0.96 -8.27 7.11
N SER A 296 -1.73 -7.34 7.68
CA SER A 296 -2.17 -7.44 9.06
C SER A 296 -3.16 -8.59 9.26
N LEU A 297 -3.18 -9.18 10.46
CA LEU A 297 -4.09 -10.29 10.77
C LEU A 297 -5.56 -9.85 10.70
N VAL A 298 -5.87 -8.61 11.09
CA VAL A 298 -7.23 -8.06 10.99
C VAL A 298 -7.64 -7.83 9.54
N ASP A 299 -6.69 -7.47 8.65
CA ASP A 299 -6.98 -7.38 7.23
C ASP A 299 -7.26 -8.75 6.66
N LEU A 300 -6.57 -9.82 7.09
CA LEU A 300 -6.78 -11.21 6.66
C LEU A 300 -8.10 -11.81 7.20
N PHE A 301 -8.38 -11.56 8.47
CA PHE A 301 -9.52 -12.07 9.21
C PHE A 301 -10.29 -10.91 9.87
N PRO A 302 -11.24 -10.29 9.15
CA PRO A 302 -11.97 -9.12 9.62
C PRO A 302 -12.60 -9.24 11.01
N PHE A 303 -13.07 -10.43 11.38
CA PHE A 303 -13.70 -10.67 12.68
C PHE A 303 -12.74 -10.42 13.86
N LEU A 304 -11.42 -10.48 13.64
CA LEU A 304 -10.41 -10.22 14.67
C LEU A 304 -10.42 -8.78 15.17
N ALA A 305 -10.91 -7.83 14.37
CA ALA A 305 -11.04 -6.43 14.77
C ALA A 305 -12.07 -6.21 15.89
N TYR A 306 -13.04 -7.12 16.04
CA TYR A 306 -14.12 -7.03 17.03
C TYR A 306 -13.83 -7.82 18.31
N LEU A 307 -12.69 -8.51 18.40
CA LEU A 307 -12.36 -9.29 19.58
C LEU A 307 -12.05 -8.38 20.78
N PRO A 308 -12.57 -8.69 21.97
CA PRO A 308 -12.29 -7.90 23.16
C PRO A 308 -10.80 -7.86 23.51
N HIS A 309 -10.29 -6.67 23.85
CA HIS A 309 -8.88 -6.46 24.15
C HIS A 309 -8.35 -7.23 25.37
N TRP A 310 -9.25 -7.63 26.28
CA TRP A 310 -8.89 -8.40 27.48
C TRP A 310 -8.52 -9.86 27.16
N LEU A 311 -8.87 -10.37 25.97
CA LEU A 311 -8.50 -11.73 25.56
C LEU A 311 -6.98 -11.79 25.28
N PRO A 312 -6.25 -12.81 25.79
CA PRO A 312 -4.81 -12.92 25.59
C PRO A 312 -4.40 -12.84 24.11
N GLY A 313 -3.52 -11.91 23.77
CA GLY A 313 -3.01 -11.71 22.40
C GLY A 313 -3.95 -10.93 21.45
N CYS A 314 -5.17 -10.60 21.86
CA CYS A 314 -6.08 -9.79 21.03
C CYS A 314 -5.73 -8.32 21.05
N SER A 315 -5.15 -7.82 22.14
CA SER A 315 -4.66 -6.44 22.22
C SER A 315 -3.62 -6.15 21.13
N SER A 316 -2.72 -7.08 20.81
CA SER A 316 -1.71 -6.90 19.75
C SER A 316 -2.30 -6.80 18.35
N LEU A 317 -3.49 -7.36 18.09
CA LEU A 317 -4.10 -7.40 16.74
C LEU A 317 -4.42 -6.00 16.21
N THR A 318 -4.80 -5.08 17.10
CA THR A 318 -5.15 -3.68 16.77
C THR A 318 -4.20 -2.68 17.44
N ALA A 319 -3.03 -3.14 17.91
CA ALA A 319 -2.07 -2.30 18.63
C ALA A 319 -1.54 -1.14 17.78
N ALA A 320 -1.15 -1.41 16.53
CA ALA A 320 -0.70 -0.38 15.59
C ALA A 320 -1.78 0.69 15.38
N ALA A 321 -3.04 0.29 15.19
CA ALA A 321 -4.15 1.23 15.08
C ALA A 321 -4.30 2.12 16.32
N ARG A 322 -4.27 1.54 17.53
CA ARG A 322 -4.38 2.34 18.76
C ARG A 322 -3.20 3.29 18.96
N ARG A 323 -1.99 2.84 18.63
CA ARG A 323 -0.76 3.63 18.76
C ARG A 323 -0.73 4.81 17.80
N TRP A 324 -1.11 4.60 16.55
CA TRP A 324 -0.92 5.56 15.46
C TRP A 324 -2.17 6.36 15.09
N ARG A 325 -3.37 5.96 15.52
CA ARG A 325 -4.61 6.72 15.30
C ARG A 325 -4.50 8.19 15.72
N PRO A 326 -3.88 8.56 16.86
CA PRO A 326 -3.68 9.97 17.22
C PRO A 326 -2.83 10.73 16.20
N ALA A 327 -1.73 10.13 15.72
CA ALA A 327 -0.87 10.73 14.70
C ALA A 327 -1.60 10.87 13.36
N THR A 328 -2.33 9.82 12.94
CA THR A 328 -3.17 9.86 11.75
C THR A 328 -4.21 10.97 11.84
N ARG A 329 -4.91 11.14 12.96
CA ARG A 329 -5.86 12.26 13.12
C ARG A 329 -5.17 13.61 13.06
N LYS A 330 -4.02 13.76 13.74
CA LYS A 330 -3.28 15.02 13.74
C LYS A 330 -2.82 15.44 12.34
N VAL A 331 -2.36 14.52 11.48
CA VAL A 331 -1.94 14.87 10.11
C VAL A 331 -3.10 15.32 9.22
N HIS A 332 -4.35 14.95 9.55
CA HIS A 332 -5.55 15.46 8.87
C HIS A 332 -6.03 16.78 9.48
N ASP A 333 -6.14 16.85 10.81
CA ASP A 333 -6.82 17.94 11.50
C ASP A 333 -5.94 19.18 11.66
N TYR A 334 -4.65 19.01 11.96
CA TYR A 334 -3.78 20.15 12.26
C TYR A 334 -3.55 21.04 11.02
N PRO A 335 -3.05 20.52 9.88
CA PRO A 335 -2.90 21.31 8.66
C PRO A 335 -4.21 21.98 8.21
N PHE A 336 -5.31 21.23 8.33
CA PHE A 336 -6.62 21.75 7.93
C PHE A 336 -7.06 22.93 8.78
N ASN A 337 -7.03 22.78 10.10
CA ASN A 337 -7.46 23.83 11.01
C ASN A 337 -6.56 25.06 10.97
N ASP A 338 -5.26 24.87 10.70
CA ASP A 338 -4.31 25.96 10.56
C ASP A 338 -4.60 26.80 9.31
N VAL A 339 -4.75 26.16 8.14
CA VAL A 339 -5.11 26.86 6.90
C VAL A 339 -6.50 27.49 7.00
N TRP A 340 -7.46 26.83 7.64
CA TRP A 340 -8.80 27.39 7.87
C TRP A 340 -8.74 28.74 8.58
N LYS A 341 -7.97 28.83 9.68
CA LYS A 341 -7.77 30.09 10.42
C LYS A 341 -7.09 31.16 9.56
N GLN A 342 -6.13 30.77 8.72
CA GLN A 342 -5.46 31.70 7.82
C GLN A 342 -6.42 32.26 6.75
N VAL A 343 -7.36 31.45 6.26
CA VAL A 343 -8.39 31.87 5.30
C VAL A 343 -9.36 32.84 5.99
N GLU A 344 -9.83 32.53 7.20
CA GLU A 344 -10.69 33.43 7.99
C GLU A 344 -10.02 34.77 8.29
N ALA A 345 -8.70 34.76 8.53
CA ALA A 345 -7.91 35.96 8.76
C ALA A 345 -7.52 36.71 7.46
N GLY A 346 -7.80 36.16 6.28
CA GLY A 346 -7.45 36.77 4.99
C GLY A 346 -5.95 36.78 4.68
N ILE A 347 -5.15 35.93 5.34
CA ILE A 347 -3.69 35.85 5.19
C ILE A 347 -3.22 34.53 4.53
N ALA A 348 -4.15 33.64 4.18
CA ALA A 348 -3.83 32.36 3.59
C ALA A 348 -3.11 32.50 2.25
N GLN A 349 -2.04 31.72 2.07
CA GLN A 349 -1.37 31.62 0.79
C GLN A 349 -2.19 30.79 -0.21
N PRO A 350 -2.11 31.06 -1.52
CA PRO A 350 -2.76 30.25 -2.53
C PRO A 350 -2.27 28.80 -2.50
N SER A 351 -3.19 27.86 -2.28
CA SER A 351 -2.91 26.43 -2.16
C SER A 351 -4.11 25.60 -2.54
N PHE A 352 -3.92 24.29 -2.67
CA PHE A 352 -5.01 23.33 -2.82
C PHE A 352 -6.10 23.55 -1.77
N LEU A 353 -5.72 23.62 -0.49
CA LEU A 353 -6.71 23.67 0.58
C LEU A 353 -7.38 25.04 0.66
N SER A 354 -6.61 26.15 0.64
CA SER A 354 -7.20 27.50 0.69
C SER A 354 -8.17 27.76 -0.45
N SER A 355 -7.84 27.33 -1.68
CA SER A 355 -8.74 27.47 -2.84
C SER A 355 -10.07 26.73 -2.67
N HIS A 356 -10.09 25.58 -1.98
CA HIS A 356 -11.34 24.87 -1.68
C HIS A 356 -12.09 25.49 -0.51
N LEU A 357 -11.39 25.96 0.52
CA LEU A 357 -12.03 26.59 1.69
C LEU A 357 -12.68 27.92 1.33
N GLU A 358 -12.05 28.72 0.47
CA GLU A 358 -12.63 29.95 -0.05
C GLU A 358 -13.91 29.67 -0.85
N ARG A 359 -13.91 28.67 -1.74
CA ARG A 359 -15.12 28.25 -2.46
C ARG A 359 -16.20 27.70 -1.53
N PHE A 360 -15.80 26.96 -0.50
CA PHE A 360 -16.70 26.43 0.51
C PHE A 360 -17.43 27.54 1.28
N ASN A 361 -16.77 28.67 1.54
CA ASN A 361 -17.38 29.82 2.19
C ASN A 361 -18.29 30.64 1.25
N LEU A 362 -18.08 30.58 -0.07
CA LEU A 362 -18.80 31.37 -1.07
C LEU A 362 -20.04 30.67 -1.63
N GLU A 363 -19.99 29.35 -1.79
CA GLU A 363 -21.06 28.55 -2.35
C GLU A 363 -21.66 27.70 -1.22
N ASP A 364 -22.82 28.11 -0.67
CA ASP A 364 -23.64 27.33 0.30
C ASP A 364 -24.00 25.89 -0.19
N ALA A 365 -23.55 25.50 -1.39
CA ALA A 365 -23.60 24.17 -1.96
C ALA A 365 -22.31 23.39 -1.68
N LYS A 366 -22.41 22.41 -0.77
CA LYS A 366 -21.30 21.50 -0.45
C LYS A 366 -21.05 20.50 -1.58
N GLU A 367 -20.12 20.78 -2.50
CA GLU A 367 -19.67 19.79 -3.49
C GLU A 367 -18.97 18.59 -2.80
N TYR A 368 -18.31 18.84 -1.67
CA TYR A 368 -17.54 17.85 -0.88
C TYR A 368 -17.84 17.97 0.61
N ASP A 369 -17.71 16.86 1.34
CA ASP A 369 -17.66 16.87 2.81
C ASP A 369 -16.27 17.37 3.27
N LEU A 370 -16.21 18.04 4.42
CA LEU A 370 -14.95 18.50 5.00
C LEU A 370 -14.01 17.33 5.30
N ASP A 371 -14.57 16.17 5.69
CA ASP A 371 -13.80 14.95 5.90
C ASP A 371 -13.14 14.44 4.61
N ASP A 372 -13.85 14.52 3.48
CA ASP A 372 -13.30 14.17 2.17
C ASP A 372 -12.18 15.11 1.75
N LEU A 373 -12.32 16.42 2.01
CA LEU A 373 -11.29 17.40 1.69
C LEU A 373 -10.03 17.21 2.55
N LYS A 374 -10.21 16.98 3.86
CA LYS A 374 -9.11 16.62 4.78
C LYS A 374 -8.38 15.36 4.32
N GLY A 375 -9.13 14.30 3.99
CA GLY A 375 -8.59 13.05 3.49
C GLY A 375 -7.82 13.21 2.18
N ALA A 376 -8.34 14.00 1.24
CA ALA A 376 -7.67 14.30 -0.02
C ALA A 376 -6.35 15.04 0.21
N ALA A 377 -6.34 16.10 1.03
CA ALA A 377 -5.14 16.86 1.36
C ALA A 377 -4.07 15.99 2.06
N ALA A 378 -4.46 15.20 3.07
CA ALA A 378 -3.55 14.29 3.76
C ALA A 378 -3.00 13.21 2.83
N THR A 379 -3.78 12.76 1.84
CA THR A 379 -3.32 11.75 0.86
C THR A 379 -2.27 12.32 -0.10
N ILE A 380 -2.36 13.60 -0.49
CA ILE A 380 -1.33 14.27 -1.31
C ILE A 380 0.03 14.18 -0.61
N LEU A 381 0.02 14.41 0.71
CA LEU A 381 1.20 14.38 1.56
C LEU A 381 1.76 12.95 1.72
N ALA A 382 0.92 12.01 2.16
CA ALA A 382 1.35 10.65 2.47
C ALA A 382 1.70 9.80 1.21
N GLY A 383 1.01 10.04 0.10
CA GLY A 383 1.06 9.20 -1.10
C GLY A 383 2.40 9.23 -1.84
N LYS A 384 3.09 10.38 -1.86
CA LYS A 384 4.39 10.52 -2.56
C LYS A 384 5.58 10.20 -1.66
N LEU A 385 5.46 10.49 -0.37
CA LEU A 385 6.55 10.36 0.60
C LEU A 385 6.79 8.92 1.03
N SER A 386 5.75 8.08 1.09
CA SER A 386 5.91 6.65 1.38
C SER A 386 6.88 5.94 0.43
N ARG A 387 6.86 6.27 -0.86
CA ARG A 387 7.76 5.64 -1.86
C ARG A 387 9.23 6.03 -1.67
N LEU A 388 9.50 7.29 -1.32
CA LEU A 388 10.86 7.79 -1.06
C LEU A 388 11.37 7.36 0.32
N TYR A 389 10.49 7.36 1.32
CA TYR A 389 10.80 6.93 2.69
C TYR A 389 11.19 5.45 2.74
N VAL A 390 10.48 4.59 1.99
CA VAL A 390 10.80 3.16 1.89
C VAL A 390 12.18 2.92 1.23
N GLN A 391 12.60 3.78 0.30
CA GLN A 391 13.95 3.70 -0.28
C GLN A 391 15.04 4.14 0.70
N LEU A 392 14.72 5.03 1.63
CA LEU A 392 15.63 5.59 2.63
C LEU A 392 15.82 4.70 3.86
N TYR A 393 14.75 4.03 4.27
CA TYR A 393 14.72 3.20 5.46
C TYR A 393 14.32 1.77 5.08
N PRO A 394 15.18 1.02 4.36
CA PRO A 394 14.95 -0.39 4.12
C PRO A 394 14.96 -1.13 5.47
N ILE A 395 13.84 -1.78 5.80
CA ILE A 395 13.65 -2.57 7.03
C ILE A 395 14.40 -3.90 6.93
#